data_AF-A0A3D0VYF9-F1
#
_entry.id   AF-A0A3D0VYF9-F1
#
_cell.length_a   1.000
_cell.length_b   1.000
_cell.length_c   1.000
_cell.angle_alpha   90.00
_cell.angle_beta   90.00
_cell.angle_gamma   90.00
#
_symmetry.space_group_name_H-M   'P 1'
#
loop_
_entity.id
_entity.type
_entity.pdbx_description
1 polymer ?
#
loop_
_entity_poly.entity_id
_entity_poly.type
_entity_poly.pdbx_seq_one_letter_code
_entity_poly.pdbx_strand_id
1 'polypeptide(L)'
;MATENIMMNAVKKGGDRQQLHEKLRVHAQAAAKRVKEEGMENDMIDRVCEDPAFQITKEELAGVLKPIHYVGRSVEQTEEFIHDVIQPVLEKNKEVLGEKVQLSV
;
A
#
# COMPACT_ATOMS: atom_id res chain seq x y z
N MET A 1 3.94 0.43 -5.28
CA MET A 1 4.08 -1.03 -4.99
C MET A 1 5.17 -1.18 -3.94
N ALA A 2 4.95 -1.92 -2.85
CA ALA A 2 5.93 -2.03 -1.75
C ALA A 2 7.29 -2.56 -2.19
N THR A 3 7.29 -3.47 -3.16
CA THR A 3 8.47 -4.05 -3.82
C THR A 3 9.47 -3.04 -4.36
N GLU A 4 9.00 -1.92 -4.93
CA GLU A 4 9.88 -0.87 -5.45
C GLU A 4 10.61 -0.15 -4.30
N ASN A 5 9.91 0.12 -3.20
CA ASN A 5 10.53 0.75 -2.03
C ASN A 5 11.57 -0.16 -1.36
N ILE A 6 11.31 -1.48 -1.33
CA ILE A 6 12.26 -2.48 -0.84
C ILE A 6 13.51 -2.49 -1.72
N MET A 7 13.34 -2.58 -3.04
CA MET A 7 14.44 -2.57 -4.00
C MET A 7 15.26 -1.28 -3.90
N MET A 8 14.61 -0.12 -3.81
CA MET A 8 15.30 1.18 -3.70
C MET A 8 16.13 1.28 -2.42
N ASN A 9 15.69 0.71 -1.30
CA ASN A 9 16.50 0.67 -0.08
C ASN A 9 17.73 -0.22 -0.23
N ALA A 10 17.58 -1.41 -0.82
CA ALA A 10 18.71 -2.31 -1.07
C ALA A 10 19.72 -1.73 -2.08
N VAL A 11 19.25 -1.03 -3.12
CA VAL A 11 20.11 -0.30 -4.07
C VAL A 11 20.86 0.85 -3.38
N LYS A 12 20.20 1.61 -2.49
CA LYS A 12 20.87 2.65 -1.70
C LYS A 12 21.97 2.09 -0.78
N LYS A 13 21.87 0.82 -0.37
CA LYS A 13 22.89 0.10 0.40
C LYS A 13 24.01 -0.50 -0.50
N GLY A 14 24.00 -0.22 -1.80
CA GLY A 14 25.03 -0.62 -2.75
C GLY A 14 24.73 -1.90 -3.53
N GLY A 15 23.52 -2.44 -3.44
CA GLY A 15 23.11 -3.60 -4.22
C GLY A 15 22.87 -3.29 -5.71
N ASP A 16 23.14 -4.25 -6.58
CA ASP A 16 22.85 -4.14 -8.01
C ASP A 16 21.34 -4.22 -8.28
N ARG A 17 20.80 -3.22 -8.98
CA ARG A 17 19.36 -3.10 -9.24
C ARG A 17 18.80 -4.30 -10.00
N GLN A 18 19.51 -4.80 -11.01
CA GLN A 18 19.00 -5.89 -11.84
C GLN A 18 18.98 -7.22 -11.08
N GLN A 19 20.04 -7.52 -10.33
CA GLN A 19 20.10 -8.70 -9.48
C GLN A 19 19.03 -8.68 -8.38
N LEU A 20 18.85 -7.51 -7.74
CA LEU A 20 17.82 -7.33 -6.71
C LEU A 20 16.42 -7.49 -7.28
N HIS A 21 16.14 -6.92 -8.44
CA HIS A 21 14.84 -7.04 -9.10
C HIS A 21 14.52 -8.51 -9.43
N GLU A 22 15.47 -9.26 -9.96
CA GLU A 22 15.27 -10.67 -10.30
C GLU A 22 15.04 -11.53 -9.05
N LYS A 23 15.82 -11.33 -7.98
CA LYS A 23 15.58 -11.99 -6.69
C LYS A 23 14.19 -11.70 -6.14
N LEU A 24 13.78 -10.44 -6.20
CA LEU A 24 12.46 -10.01 -5.74
C LEU A 24 11.34 -10.67 -6.54
N ARG A 25 11.51 -10.80 -7.86
CA ARG A 25 10.58 -11.49 -8.76
C ARG A 25 10.43 -12.96 -8.36
N VAL A 26 11.54 -13.66 -8.13
CA VAL A 26 11.53 -15.07 -7.71
C VAL A 26 10.82 -15.26 -6.36
N HIS A 27 11.13 -14.42 -5.37
CA HIS A 27 10.47 -14.47 -4.05
C HIS A 27 8.97 -14.19 -4.15
N ALA A 28 8.57 -13.20 -4.96
CA ALA A 28 7.15 -12.88 -5.17
C ALA A 28 6.38 -14.03 -5.82
N GLN A 29 7.00 -14.73 -6.78
CA GLN A 29 6.39 -15.91 -7.41
C GLN A 29 6.24 -17.08 -6.42
N ALA A 30 7.26 -17.35 -5.61
CA ALA A 30 7.20 -18.40 -4.59
C ALA A 30 6.12 -18.11 -3.53
N ALA A 31 6.05 -16.87 -3.03
CA ALA A 31 5.02 -16.45 -2.09
C ALA A 31 3.61 -16.50 -2.70
N ALA A 32 3.46 -16.10 -3.97
CA ALA A 32 2.18 -16.20 -4.68
C ALA A 32 1.74 -17.66 -4.87
N LYS A 33 2.68 -18.56 -5.16
CA LYS A 33 2.42 -20.00 -5.25
C LYS A 33 1.92 -20.57 -3.91
N ARG A 34 2.62 -20.26 -2.82
CA ARG A 34 2.25 -20.65 -1.45
C ARG A 34 0.83 -20.23 -1.09
N VAL A 35 0.43 -19.00 -1.44
CA VAL A 35 -0.93 -18.52 -1.19
C VAL A 35 -1.95 -19.23 -2.08
N LYS A 36 -1.69 -19.33 -3.38
CA LYS A 36 -2.69 -19.76 -4.37
C LYS A 36 -2.86 -21.26 -4.46
N GLU A 37 -1.78 -22.02 -4.38
CA GLU A 37 -1.78 -23.47 -4.55
C GLU A 37 -1.85 -24.20 -3.22
N GLU A 38 -1.26 -23.64 -2.15
CA GLU A 38 -1.12 -24.30 -0.86
C GLU A 38 -2.07 -23.72 0.20
N GLY A 39 -2.77 -22.61 -0.09
CA GLY A 39 -3.73 -21.97 0.82
C GLY A 39 -3.09 -21.40 2.08
N MET A 40 -1.78 -21.18 2.08
CA MET A 40 -1.02 -20.71 3.23
C MET A 40 -0.86 -19.19 3.23
N GLU A 41 -0.38 -18.63 4.35
CA GLU A 41 -0.09 -17.20 4.47
C GLU A 41 1.04 -16.76 3.52
N ASN A 42 1.00 -15.48 3.15
CA ASN A 42 2.01 -14.84 2.31
C ASN A 42 3.28 -14.57 3.11
N ASP A 43 4.36 -15.24 2.75
CA ASP A 43 5.67 -15.19 3.41
C ASP A 43 6.70 -14.32 2.68
N MET A 44 6.27 -13.44 1.76
CA MET A 44 7.19 -12.63 0.93
C MET A 44 8.16 -11.78 1.76
N ILE A 45 7.68 -11.18 2.85
CA ILE A 45 8.50 -10.33 3.72
C ILE A 45 9.59 -11.14 4.40
N ASP A 46 9.27 -12.33 4.89
CA ASP A 46 10.24 -13.21 5.53
C ASP A 46 11.33 -13.64 4.53
N ARG A 47 10.95 -14.02 3.31
CA ARG A 47 11.89 -14.37 2.23
C ARG A 47 12.87 -13.26 1.89
N VAL A 48 12.39 -12.02 1.86
CA VAL A 48 13.24 -10.84 1.56
C VAL A 48 14.21 -10.57 2.70
N CYS A 49 13.77 -10.67 3.96
CA CYS A 49 14.64 -10.48 5.13
C CYS A 49 15.70 -11.58 5.27
N GLU A 50 15.35 -12.81 4.88
CA GLU A 50 16.26 -13.95 4.95
C GLU A 50 17.28 -13.98 3.79
N ASP A 51 17.04 -13.24 2.70
CA ASP A 51 17.97 -13.16 1.57
C ASP A 51 19.03 -12.06 1.79
N PRO A 52 20.31 -12.43 2.00
CA PRO A 52 21.38 -11.47 2.30
C PRO A 52 21.59 -10.41 1.23
N ALA A 53 21.09 -10.61 0.01
CA ALA A 53 21.19 -9.63 -1.06
C ALA A 53 20.46 -8.32 -0.74
N PHE A 54 19.37 -8.35 0.02
CA PHE A 54 18.57 -7.15 0.32
C PHE A 54 19.10 -6.35 1.50
N GLN A 55 19.89 -6.97 2.39
CA GLN A 55 20.49 -6.34 3.56
C GLN A 55 19.49 -5.48 4.36
N ILE A 56 18.27 -5.99 4.55
CA ILE A 56 17.16 -5.26 5.17
C ILE A 56 16.58 -6.03 6.35
N THR A 57 16.35 -5.35 7.48
CA THR A 57 15.74 -5.98 8.66
C THR A 57 14.21 -5.92 8.61
N LYS A 58 13.55 -6.73 9.44
CA LYS A 58 12.08 -6.71 9.57
C LYS A 58 11.59 -5.35 10.08
N GLU A 59 12.34 -4.70 10.96
CA GLU A 59 12.03 -3.38 11.51
C GLU A 59 12.11 -2.30 10.43
N GLU A 60 13.14 -2.33 9.58
CA GLU A 60 13.27 -1.43 8.44
C GLU A 60 12.10 -1.63 7.46
N LEU A 61 11.73 -2.88 7.16
CA LEU A 61 10.57 -3.20 6.33
C LEU A 61 9.25 -2.72 6.94
N ALA A 62 9.05 -2.87 8.25
CA ALA A 62 7.83 -2.40 8.92
C ALA A 62 7.63 -0.88 8.74
N GLY A 63 8.73 -0.11 8.72
CA GLY A 63 8.69 1.33 8.38
C GLY A 63 8.29 1.60 6.92
N VAL A 64 8.80 0.81 5.98
CA VAL A 64 8.51 0.93 4.54
C VAL A 64 7.09 0.50 4.20
N LEU A 65 6.54 -0.47 4.91
CA LEU A 65 5.25 -1.10 4.62
C LEU A 65 4.05 -0.42 5.30
N LYS A 66 4.25 0.73 5.94
CA LYS A 66 3.14 1.50 6.53
C LYS A 66 2.10 1.84 5.45
N PRO A 67 0.82 1.44 5.59
CA PRO A 67 -0.21 1.64 4.56
C PRO A 67 -0.36 3.09 4.11
N ILE A 68 -0.21 4.05 5.04
CA ILE A 68 -0.30 5.49 4.75
C ILE A 68 0.71 5.97 3.70
N HIS A 69 1.85 5.30 3.53
CA HIS A 69 2.82 5.66 2.49
C HIS A 69 2.35 5.27 1.06
N TYR A 70 1.27 4.51 0.94
CA TYR A 70 0.76 3.97 -0.33
C TYR A 70 -0.57 4.59 -0.77
N VAL A 71 -1.06 5.59 -0.06
CA VAL A 71 -2.34 6.25 -0.40
C VAL A 71 -2.17 7.54 -1.22
N GLY A 72 -0.94 7.88 -1.61
CA GLY A 72 -0.65 9.07 -2.42
C GLY A 72 -1.18 10.35 -1.76
N ARG A 73 -1.88 11.18 -2.53
CA ARG A 73 -2.57 12.40 -2.05
C ARG A 73 -4.04 12.17 -1.71
N SER A 74 -4.49 10.92 -1.55
CA SER A 74 -5.93 10.63 -1.41
C SER A 74 -6.57 11.36 -0.23
N VAL A 75 -5.84 11.56 0.87
CA VAL A 75 -6.31 12.28 2.05
C VAL A 75 -6.56 13.74 1.68
N GLU A 76 -5.54 14.42 1.18
CA GLU A 76 -5.63 15.84 0.80
C GLU A 76 -6.66 16.06 -0.31
N GLN A 77 -6.69 15.19 -1.32
CA GLN A 77 -7.67 15.27 -2.41
C GLN A 77 -9.11 15.12 -1.90
N THR A 78 -9.33 14.26 -0.90
CA THR A 78 -10.65 14.08 -0.30
C THR A 78 -11.05 15.29 0.53
N GLU A 79 -10.13 15.82 1.34
CA GLU A 79 -10.35 17.02 2.15
C GLU A 79 -10.63 18.24 1.28
N GLU A 80 -9.81 18.48 0.25
CA GLU A 80 -9.97 19.54 -0.75
C GLU A 80 -11.34 19.42 -1.44
N PHE A 81 -11.72 18.22 -1.89
CA PHE A 81 -13.02 18.02 -2.54
C PHE A 81 -14.21 18.27 -1.60
N ILE A 82 -14.14 17.80 -0.34
CA ILE A 82 -15.20 18.02 0.65
C ILE A 82 -15.33 19.52 0.94
N HIS A 83 -14.22 20.22 1.11
CA HIS A 83 -14.20 21.65 1.42
C HIS A 83 -14.63 22.51 0.24
N ASP A 84 -14.00 22.34 -0.93
CA ASP A 84 -14.16 23.27 -2.06
C ASP A 84 -15.43 22.99 -2.87
N VAL A 85 -15.91 21.75 -2.89
CA VAL A 85 -17.03 21.32 -3.75
C VAL A 85 -18.26 20.96 -2.94
N ILE A 86 -18.11 20.10 -1.93
CA ILE A 86 -19.27 19.56 -1.21
C ILE A 86 -19.85 20.57 -0.22
N GLN A 87 -19.02 21.25 0.58
CA GLN A 87 -19.52 22.24 1.54
C GLN A 87 -20.37 23.35 0.90
N PRO A 88 -19.98 23.98 -0.23
CA PRO A 88 -20.83 24.96 -0.90
C PRO A 88 -22.17 24.40 -1.39
N VAL A 89 -22.21 23.13 -1.80
CA VAL A 89 -23.46 22.46 -2.20
C VAL A 89 -24.35 22.21 -0.98
N LEU A 90 -23.78 21.73 0.12
CA LEU A 90 -24.53 21.53 1.37
C LEU A 90 -25.05 22.85 1.93
N GLU A 91 -24.26 23.92 1.88
CA GLU A 91 -24.64 25.26 2.34
C GLU A 91 -25.88 25.78 1.59
N LYS A 92 -25.89 25.63 0.26
CA LYS A 92 -27.03 26.04 -0.60
C LYS A 92 -28.30 25.24 -0.36
N ASN A 93 -28.19 24.04 0.21
CA ASN A 93 -29.30 23.12 0.42
C ASN A 93 -29.53 22.84 1.92
N LYS A 94 -29.13 23.78 2.79
CA LYS A 94 -29.21 23.61 4.25
C LYS A 94 -30.58 23.19 4.77
N GLU A 95 -31.65 23.68 4.13
CA GLU A 95 -33.03 23.48 4.58
C GLU A 95 -33.50 22.03 4.48
N VAL A 96 -32.93 21.24 3.56
CA VAL A 96 -33.28 19.83 3.33
C VAL A 96 -32.27 18.86 3.96
N LEU A 97 -31.25 19.36 4.66
CA LEU A 97 -30.29 18.52 5.36
C LEU A 97 -30.95 17.83 6.56
N GLY A 98 -30.67 16.53 6.72
CA GLY A 98 -31.18 15.74 7.85
C GLY A 98 -32.59 15.17 7.66
N GLU A 99 -33.19 15.33 6.47
CA GLU A 99 -34.42 14.63 6.12
C GLU A 99 -34.24 13.10 6.21
N LYS A 100 -35.24 12.43 6.79
CA LYS A 100 -35.24 10.97 6.93
C LYS A 100 -36.04 10.36 5.79
N VAL A 101 -35.36 9.59 4.94
CA VAL A 101 -36.00 8.83 3.86
C VAL A 101 -36.59 7.53 4.44
N GLN A 102 -37.90 7.33 4.29
CA GLN A 102 -38.54 6.02 4.49
C GLN A 102 -38.63 5.29 3.15
N LEU A 103 -38.11 4.06 3.13
CA LEU A 103 -38.25 3.15 1.99
C LEU A 103 -39.38 2.16 2.29
N SER A 104 -40.42 2.19 1.46
CA SER A 104 -41.47 1.16 1.46
C SER A 104 -41.05 0.06 0.50
N VAL A 105 -40.84 -1.16 1.01
CA VAL A 105 -40.67 -2.38 0.19
C VAL A 105 -42.03 -3.01 -0.04
#